data_AF-A0A2S6MZ78-F1
#
_entry.id   AF-A0A2S6MZ78-F1
#
_cell.length_a   1.000
_cell.length_b   1.000
_cell.length_c   1.000
_cell.angle_alpha   90.00
_cell.angle_beta   90.00
_cell.angle_gamma   90.00
#
_symmetry.space_group_name_H-M   'P 1'
#
loop_
_entity.id
_entity.type
_entity.pdbx_description
1 polymer ?
#
loop_
_entity_poly.entity_id
_entity_poly.type
_entity_poly.pdbx_seq_one_letter_code
_entity_poly.pdbx_strand_id
1 'polypeptide(L)'
;MEFGSHEERARKQSYRGYSVIHCSPNALQAQWVEERLLNLVTEIVGFSAGTLTTLCWTPQAIKILRSRDARSISLLTQGVFVSGCSLWLIYGLLIQSMSIVIFNIITVLLNVLIIGLKLRYDHPAAD
;
A
#
# COMPACT_ATOMS: atom_id res chain seq x y z
N MET A 1 51.27 10.60 6.40
CA MET A 1 49.83 10.88 6.61
C MET A 1 49.33 11.71 5.42
N GLU A 2 49.09 11.10 4.27
CA GLU A 2 48.66 11.80 3.03
C GLU A 2 47.34 11.27 2.43
N PHE A 3 46.58 10.49 3.21
CA PHE A 3 45.33 9.87 2.74
C PHE A 3 44.14 10.84 2.64
N GLY A 4 44.22 12.05 3.20
CA GLY A 4 43.12 13.01 3.21
C GLY A 4 42.90 13.79 1.91
N SER A 5 43.92 13.98 1.07
CA SER A 5 43.83 14.92 -0.06
C SER A 5 43.05 14.36 -1.27
N HIS A 6 43.01 13.04 -1.43
CA HIS A 6 42.28 12.37 -2.52
C HIS A 6 40.78 12.28 -2.25
N GLU A 7 40.37 12.06 -1.00
CA GLU A 7 38.95 12.09 -0.61
C GLU A 7 38.36 13.50 -0.67
N GLU A 8 39.13 14.52 -0.29
CA GLU A 8 38.70 15.92 -0.42
C GLU A 8 38.49 16.34 -1.87
N ARG A 9 39.34 15.86 -2.80
CA ARG A 9 39.17 16.10 -4.23
C ARG A 9 37.95 15.37 -4.79
N ALA A 10 37.68 14.14 -4.34
CA ALA A 10 36.48 13.39 -4.72
C ALA A 10 35.18 14.07 -4.23
N ARG A 11 35.17 14.63 -3.01
CA ARG A 11 34.04 15.44 -2.51
C ARG A 11 33.84 16.71 -3.34
N LYS A 12 34.91 17.48 -3.61
CA LYS A 12 34.83 18.71 -4.41
C LYS A 12 34.36 18.47 -5.84
N GLN A 13 34.65 17.30 -6.41
CA GLN A 13 34.17 16.89 -7.73
C GLN A 13 32.68 16.53 -7.73
N SER A 14 32.19 15.85 -6.69
CA SER A 14 30.76 15.50 -6.53
C SER A 14 29.87 16.75 -6.40
N TYR A 15 30.33 17.77 -5.66
CA TYR A 15 29.64 19.07 -5.58
C TYR A 15 29.68 19.86 -6.89
N ARG A 16 30.58 19.55 -7.83
CA ARG A 16 30.70 20.27 -9.11
C ARG A 16 29.66 19.83 -10.14
N GLY A 17 29.03 18.66 -9.95
CA GLY A 17 27.91 18.18 -10.75
C GLY A 17 26.54 18.72 -10.29
N TYR A 18 26.45 19.17 -9.04
CA TYR A 18 25.38 20.04 -8.58
C TYR A 18 25.77 21.47 -8.94
N SER A 19 25.33 21.94 -10.10
CA SER A 19 25.34 23.38 -10.37
C SER A 19 24.65 24.05 -9.19
N VAL A 20 25.40 24.87 -8.43
CA VAL A 20 24.85 25.73 -7.39
C VAL A 20 24.03 26.78 -8.12
N ILE A 21 22.83 26.39 -8.56
CA ILE A 21 21.77 27.34 -8.87
C ILE A 21 21.67 28.20 -7.62
N HIS A 22 21.75 29.53 -7.77
CA HIS A 22 21.49 30.50 -6.72
C HIS A 22 20.05 30.32 -6.22
N CYS A 23 19.81 29.27 -5.44
CA CYS A 23 18.56 28.97 -4.78
C CYS A 23 18.58 29.82 -3.51
N SER A 24 17.64 30.76 -3.39
CA SER A 24 17.39 31.45 -2.13
C SER A 24 17.28 30.40 -1.01
N PRO A 25 17.81 30.62 0.21
CA PRO A 25 17.67 29.69 1.33
C PRO A 25 16.21 29.21 1.51
N ASN A 26 15.27 30.09 1.20
CA ASN A 26 13.83 29.85 1.26
C ASN A 26 13.33 28.87 0.19
N ALA A 27 14.00 28.76 -0.96
CA ALA A 27 13.58 27.88 -2.04
C ALA A 27 14.01 26.42 -1.81
N LEU A 28 15.16 26.18 -1.16
CA LEU A 28 15.47 24.85 -0.61
C LEU A 28 14.45 24.48 0.46
N GLN A 29 14.22 25.36 1.45
CA GLN A 29 13.22 25.13 2.50
C GLN A 29 11.81 24.88 1.94
N ALA A 30 11.40 25.61 0.90
CA ALA A 30 10.14 25.37 0.19
C ALA A 30 10.12 24.00 -0.48
N GLN A 31 11.18 23.59 -1.18
CA GLN A 31 11.26 22.25 -1.78
C GLN A 31 11.16 21.13 -0.73
N TRP A 32 11.89 21.23 0.39
CA TRP A 32 11.80 20.24 1.47
C TRP A 32 10.42 20.20 2.14
N VAL A 33 9.75 21.35 2.27
CA VAL A 33 8.40 21.45 2.84
C VAL A 33 7.38 20.87 1.87
N GLU A 34 7.39 21.24 0.60
CA GLU A 34 6.48 20.71 -0.42
C GLU A 34 6.56 19.18 -0.52
N GLU A 35 7.77 18.61 -0.57
CA GLU A 35 7.93 17.15 -0.55
C GLU A 35 7.41 16.51 0.75
N ARG A 36 7.67 17.13 1.90
CA ARG A 36 7.15 16.63 3.19
C ARG A 36 5.63 16.67 3.23
N LEU A 37 5.01 17.75 2.76
CA LEU A 37 3.56 17.91 2.73
C LEU A 37 2.91 16.93 1.76
N LEU A 38 3.46 16.76 0.56
CA LEU A 38 3.01 15.78 -0.42
C LEU A 38 3.04 14.35 0.14
N ASN A 39 4.11 13.98 0.85
CA ASN A 39 4.23 12.67 1.48
C ASN A 39 3.18 12.46 2.60
N LEU A 40 2.97 13.49 3.44
CA LEU A 40 1.97 13.42 4.52
C LEU A 40 0.54 13.29 3.98
N VAL A 41 0.18 14.10 2.99
CA VAL A 41 -1.15 14.04 2.35
C VAL A 41 -1.36 12.67 1.71
N THR A 42 -0.36 12.15 1.00
CA THR A 42 -0.42 10.83 0.36
C THR A 42 -0.68 9.72 1.37
N GLU A 43 0.04 9.71 2.50
CA GLU A 43 -0.17 8.72 3.56
C GLU A 43 -1.54 8.88 4.23
N ILE A 44 -1.98 10.10 4.55
CA ILE A 44 -3.31 10.33 5.16
C ILE A 44 -4.43 9.83 4.25
N VAL A 45 -4.34 10.14 2.95
CA VAL A 45 -5.31 9.68 1.96
C VAL A 45 -5.25 8.15 1.83
N GLY A 46 -4.05 7.57 1.79
CA GLY A 46 -3.83 6.12 1.73
C GLY A 46 -4.43 5.39 2.93
N PHE A 47 -4.18 5.88 4.15
CA PHE A 47 -4.76 5.34 5.37
C PHE A 47 -6.28 5.47 5.40
N SER A 48 -6.81 6.64 5.03
CA SER A 48 -8.25 6.88 4.99
C SER A 48 -8.95 5.97 3.99
N ALA A 49 -8.40 5.86 2.77
CA ALA A 49 -8.93 4.99 1.72
C ALA A 49 -8.90 3.52 2.14
N GLY A 50 -7.81 3.06 2.74
CA GLY A 50 -7.64 1.70 3.23
C GLY A 50 -8.59 1.36 4.39
N THR A 51 -8.79 2.27 5.33
CA THR A 51 -9.76 2.10 6.42
C THR A 51 -11.18 2.01 5.87
N LEU A 52 -11.57 2.92 4.97
CA LEU A 52 -12.92 2.93 4.40
C LEU A 52 -13.21 1.66 3.59
N THR A 53 -12.27 1.19 2.78
CA THR A 53 -12.42 -0.08 2.05
C THR A 53 -12.53 -1.25 3.01
N THR A 54 -11.66 -1.35 4.02
CA THR A 54 -11.73 -2.42 5.03
C THR A 54 -13.09 -2.44 5.74
N LEU A 55 -13.60 -1.27 6.15
CA LEU A 55 -14.91 -1.13 6.80
C LEU A 55 -16.08 -1.47 5.86
N CYS A 56 -15.94 -1.25 4.54
CA CYS A 56 -16.97 -1.63 3.56
C CYS A 56 -17.13 -3.15 3.45
N TRP A 57 -16.02 -3.91 3.48
CA TRP A 57 -16.03 -5.37 3.35
C TRP A 57 -16.29 -6.12 4.67
N THR A 58 -16.06 -5.47 5.81
CA THR A 58 -16.25 -6.07 7.15
C THR A 58 -17.69 -6.52 7.43
N PRO A 59 -18.76 -5.73 7.16
CA PRO A 59 -20.14 -6.16 7.33
C PRO A 59 -20.48 -7.42 6.55
N GLN A 60 -19.92 -7.57 5.34
CA GLN A 60 -20.14 -8.76 4.51
C GLN A 60 -19.55 -10.01 5.16
N ALA A 61 -18.34 -9.93 5.72
CA ALA A 61 -17.73 -11.02 6.48
C ALA A 61 -18.57 -11.40 7.72
N ILE A 62 -19.02 -10.41 8.49
CA ILE A 62 -19.85 -10.61 9.69
C ILE A 62 -21.19 -11.26 9.32
N LYS A 63 -21.82 -10.84 8.21
CA LYS A 63 -23.08 -11.42 7.74
C LYS A 63 -22.94 -12.91 7.46
N ILE A 64 -21.86 -13.33 6.78
CA ILE A 64 -21.59 -14.75 6.49
C ILE A 64 -21.38 -15.53 7.78
N LEU A 65 -20.57 -15.00 8.71
CA LEU A 65 -20.30 -15.64 10.00
C LEU A 65 -21.57 -15.84 10.84
N ARG A 66 -22.49 -14.87 10.82
CA ARG A 66 -23.76 -14.93 11.56
C ARG A 66 -24.81 -15.81 10.89
N SER A 67 -25.01 -15.65 9.58
CA SER A 67 -26.05 -16.38 8.84
C SER A 67 -25.66 -17.81 8.51
N ARG A 68 -24.35 -18.12 8.50
CA ARG A 68 -23.79 -19.39 7.99
C ARG A 68 -24.27 -19.73 6.58
N ASP A 69 -24.68 -18.73 5.80
CA ASP A 69 -25.09 -18.88 4.41
C ASP A 69 -24.21 -18.01 3.52
N ALA A 70 -23.42 -18.68 2.68
CA ALA A 70 -22.53 -18.06 1.72
C ALA A 70 -22.94 -18.31 0.27
N ARG A 71 -24.11 -18.94 0.01
CA ARG A 71 -24.52 -19.37 -1.34
C ARG A 71 -24.64 -18.21 -2.33
N SER A 72 -25.07 -17.05 -1.86
CA SER A 72 -25.23 -15.83 -2.66
C SER A 72 -23.92 -15.16 -3.09
N ILE A 73 -22.76 -15.63 -2.59
CA ILE A 73 -21.46 -15.03 -2.90
C ILE A 73 -20.83 -15.79 -4.07
N SER A 74 -20.34 -15.08 -5.07
CA SER A 74 -19.63 -15.69 -6.21
C SER A 74 -18.16 -15.97 -5.85
N LEU A 75 -17.74 -17.24 -5.94
CA LEU A 75 -16.33 -17.63 -5.77
C LEU A 75 -15.44 -16.98 -6.83
N LEU A 76 -15.93 -16.85 -8.07
CA LEU A 76 -15.19 -16.24 -9.16
C LEU A 76 -14.91 -14.75 -8.86
N THR A 77 -15.93 -14.02 -8.42
CA THR A 77 -15.79 -12.59 -8.09
C THR A 77 -14.79 -12.38 -6.96
N GLN A 78 -14.86 -13.19 -5.90
CA GLN A 78 -13.91 -13.08 -4.79
C GLN A 78 -12.49 -13.55 -5.17
N GLY A 79 -12.37 -14.56 -6.03
CA GLY A 79 -11.08 -14.98 -6.58
C GLY A 79 -10.41 -13.86 -7.37
N VAL A 80 -11.13 -13.25 -8.32
CA VAL A 80 -10.61 -12.12 -9.13
C VAL A 80 -10.24 -10.93 -8.24
N PHE A 81 -11.05 -10.63 -7.21
CA PHE A 81 -10.75 -9.56 -6.27
C PHE A 81 -9.46 -9.80 -5.48
N VAL A 82 -9.28 -11.01 -4.93
CA VAL A 82 -8.03 -11.38 -4.22
C VAL A 82 -6.82 -11.31 -5.15
N SER A 83 -6.94 -11.77 -6.40
CA SER A 83 -5.87 -11.63 -7.39
C SER A 83 -5.54 -10.16 -7.66
N GLY A 84 -6.54 -9.30 -7.82
CA GLY A 84 -6.37 -7.87 -8.00
C GLY A 84 -5.65 -7.20 -6.82
N CYS A 85 -6.08 -7.47 -5.58
CA CYS A 85 -5.42 -6.96 -4.38
C CYS A 85 -3.98 -7.49 -4.23
N SER A 86 -3.71 -8.72 -4.67
CA SER A 86 -2.35 -9.28 -4.67
C SER A 86 -1.44 -8.56 -5.66
N LEU A 87 -1.96 -8.20 -6.84
CA LEU A 87 -1.24 -7.35 -7.80
C LEU A 87 -1.02 -5.94 -7.26
N TRP A 88 -2.00 -5.36 -6.57
CA TRP A 88 -1.85 -4.07 -5.89
C TRP A 88 -0.83 -4.11 -4.75
N LEU A 89 -0.72 -5.23 -4.03
CA LEU A 89 0.32 -5.44 -3.03
C LEU A 89 1.71 -5.44 -3.68
N ILE A 90 1.88 -6.17 -4.78
CA ILE A 90 3.13 -6.16 -5.56
C ILE A 90 3.44 -4.75 -6.04
N TYR A 91 2.45 -4.03 -6.57
CA TYR A 91 2.60 -2.64 -6.99
C TYR A 91 3.05 -1.73 -5.83
N GLY A 92 2.41 -1.83 -4.67
CA GLY A 92 2.76 -1.08 -3.48
C GLY A 92 4.20 -1.33 -3.01
N LEU A 93 4.67 -2.58 -3.09
CA LEU A 93 6.07 -2.92 -2.83
C LEU A 93 7.02 -2.28 -3.85
N LEU A 94 6.66 -2.25 -5.14
CA LEU A 94 7.49 -1.62 -6.19
C LEU A 94 7.65 -0.11 -5.97
N ILE A 95 6.60 0.57 -5.50
CA ILE A 95 6.64 2.02 -5.23
C ILE A 95 6.98 2.36 -3.77
N GLN A 96 7.30 1.36 -2.95
CA GLN A 96 7.63 1.51 -1.52
C GLN A 96 6.54 2.25 -0.69
N SER A 97 5.27 2.14 -1.08
CA SER A 97 4.14 2.74 -0.34
C SER A 97 3.67 1.81 0.77
N MET A 98 4.00 2.16 2.02
CA MET A 98 3.66 1.35 3.19
C MET A 98 2.15 1.23 3.40
N SER A 99 1.39 2.30 3.17
CA SER A 99 -0.07 2.25 3.30
C SER A 99 -0.71 1.30 2.28
N ILE A 100 -0.33 1.34 0.99
CA ILE A 100 -0.84 0.39 -0.01
C ILE A 100 -0.50 -1.06 0.37
N VAL A 101 0.72 -1.29 0.85
CA VAL A 101 1.17 -2.63 1.27
C VAL A 101 0.34 -3.15 2.44
N ILE A 102 0.23 -2.37 3.52
CA ILE A 102 -0.47 -2.79 4.74
C ILE A 102 -1.94 -3.11 4.44
N PHE A 103 -2.65 -2.25 3.72
CA PHE A 103 -4.08 -2.45 3.48
C PHE A 103 -4.39 -3.57 2.49
N ASN A 104 -3.56 -3.78 1.47
CA ASN A 104 -3.76 -4.91 0.58
C ASN A 104 -3.47 -6.25 1.28
N ILE A 105 -2.50 -6.31 2.20
CA ILE A 105 -2.29 -7.50 3.05
C ILE A 105 -3.55 -7.81 3.87
N ILE A 106 -4.09 -6.82 4.58
CA ILE A 106 -5.31 -6.98 5.39
C ILE A 106 -6.49 -7.45 4.53
N THR A 107 -6.65 -6.83 3.36
CA THR A 107 -7.75 -7.13 2.42
C THR A 107 -7.66 -8.55 1.88
N VAL A 108 -6.45 -9.00 1.49
CA VAL A 108 -6.23 -10.37 1.02
C VAL A 108 -6.54 -11.38 2.12
N LEU A 109 -6.04 -11.17 3.34
CA LEU A 109 -6.30 -12.07 4.46
C LEU A 109 -7.81 -12.18 4.78
N LEU A 110 -8.51 -11.06 4.82
CA LEU A 110 -9.95 -11.04 5.07
C LEU A 110 -10.74 -11.77 3.97
N ASN A 111 -10.39 -11.57 2.70
CA ASN A 111 -11.11 -12.22 1.60
C ASN A 111 -10.77 -13.70 1.47
N VAL A 112 -9.54 -14.12 1.76
CA VAL A 112 -9.19 -15.54 1.86
C VAL A 112 -10.01 -16.22 2.97
N LEU A 113 -10.18 -15.56 4.12
CA LEU A 113 -11.08 -16.06 5.18
C LEU A 113 -12.52 -16.19 4.68
N ILE A 114 -13.06 -15.19 3.98
CA ILE A 114 -14.43 -15.24 3.40
C ILE A 114 -14.57 -16.42 2.42
N ILE A 115 -13.60 -16.63 1.54
CA ILE A 115 -13.59 -17.75 0.60
C ILE A 115 -13.56 -19.09 1.37
N GLY A 116 -12.70 -19.21 2.38
CA GLY A 116 -12.62 -20.40 3.23
C GLY A 116 -13.94 -20.71 3.96
N LEU A 117 -14.61 -19.68 4.48
CA LEU A 117 -15.93 -19.82 5.10
C LEU A 117 -16.98 -20.25 4.06
N LYS A 118 -16.95 -19.67 2.86
CA LYS A 118 -17.86 -20.08 1.79
C LYS A 118 -17.68 -21.56 1.43
N LEU A 119 -16.44 -22.02 1.21
CA LEU A 119 -16.17 -23.43 0.89
C LEU A 119 -16.61 -24.39 2.01
N ARG A 120 -16.61 -23.93 3.27
CA ARG A 120 -17.08 -24.72 4.41
C ARG A 120 -18.60 -24.79 4.53
N TYR A 121 -19.31 -23.71 4.19
CA TYR A 121 -20.75 -23.58 4.37
C TYR A 121 -21.56 -23.77 3.07
N ASP A 122 -20.91 -23.85 1.90
CA ASP A 122 -21.52 -24.37 0.66
C ASP A 122 -21.66 -25.88 0.78
N HIS A 123 -22.76 -26.35 1.37
CA HIS A 123 -23.23 -27.71 1.12
C HIS A 123 -23.97 -27.72 -0.22
N PRO A 124 -23.63 -28.65 -1.14
CA PRO A 124 -24.49 -28.94 -2.28
C PRO A 124 -25.88 -29.27 -1.74
N ALA A 125 -26.94 -28.72 -2.35
CA ALA A 125 -28.27 -29.25 -2.12
C ALA A 125 -28.21 -30.75 -2.42
N ALA A 126 -28.58 -31.58 -1.44
CA ALA A 126 -28.80 -32.99 -1.69
C ALA A 126 -30.07 -33.06 -2.55
N ASP A 127 -29.88 -33.14 -3.86
CA ASP A 127 -30.90 -33.50 -4.84
C ASP A 127 -30.95 -35.03 -4.99
#